data_AF-A0A8S0H128-F1
#
_entry.id   AF-A0A8S0H128-F1
#
_cell.length_a   1.000
_cell.length_b   1.000
_cell.length_c   1.000
_cell.angle_alpha   90.00
_cell.angle_beta   90.00
_cell.angle_gamma   90.00
#
_symmetry.space_group_name_H-M   'P 1'
#
loop_
_entity.id
_entity.type
_entity.pdbx_description
1 polymer ?
#
loop_
_entity_poly.entity_id
_entity_poly.type
_entity_poly.pdbx_seq_one_letter_code
_entity_poly.pdbx_strand_id
1 'polypeptide(L)'
;MHYPHDERYDFSLEYWRAFQGFYAGDTDGYDGRYVKLAPRSPAAAGHPLGGWHAPRQRPGIPLWGAGTSGPGVAHSVQLLDVYLSFADTPPKLGEKFRKVAAEAAKIGRELSFGTRLQIIVRETEEEAWAHAEKLLQRTSLQTARASIERQLPPGETLDSFHSDDPQIQRNVEAIRAGRLPKARDLEIYPNVWLGPSLFGFNILGPAAGTYLVGSARQVAERIREYEEQGTSAFILSGFPLIDEAHRVADLLFPLLDLDHGFEVPRLGATLAARQPAKATEQA
;
A
#
# COMPACT_ATOMS: atom_id res chain seq x y z
N MET A 1 -5.04 1.22 24.93
CA MET A 1 -4.07 2.25 25.36
C MET A 1 -4.22 3.46 24.46
N HIS A 2 -4.27 4.68 25.02
CA HIS A 2 -4.33 5.92 24.26
C HIS A 2 -3.15 6.80 24.65
N TYR A 3 -2.12 6.82 23.81
CA TYR A 3 -0.92 7.65 24.02
C TYR A 3 -1.09 9.03 23.36
N PRO A 4 -0.47 10.09 23.91
CA PRO A 4 -0.29 11.37 23.23
C PRO A 4 0.32 11.19 21.83
N HIS A 5 0.10 12.15 20.92
CA HIS A 5 0.46 12.02 19.50
C HIS A 5 1.90 11.55 19.27
N ASP A 6 2.86 12.10 20.01
CA ASP A 6 4.29 11.80 19.81
C ASP A 6 4.73 10.50 20.49
N GLU A 7 4.18 10.20 21.68
CA GLU A 7 4.46 8.94 22.41
C GLU A 7 3.99 7.69 21.64
N ARG A 8 3.09 7.83 20.66
CA ARG A 8 2.67 6.72 19.80
C ARG A 8 3.82 6.17 18.96
N TYR A 9 4.77 7.02 18.56
CA TYR A 9 5.93 6.58 17.80
C TYR A 9 6.92 5.81 18.68
N ASP A 10 7.15 6.27 19.90
CA ASP A 10 8.01 5.58 20.86
C ASP A 10 7.43 4.20 21.22
N PHE A 11 6.12 4.15 21.51
CA PHE A 11 5.40 2.89 21.72
C PHE A 11 5.53 1.94 20.54
N SER A 12 5.26 2.44 19.33
CA SER A 12 5.31 1.64 18.09
C SER A 12 6.69 1.06 17.86
N LEU A 13 7.74 1.87 18.01
CA LEU A 13 9.12 1.44 17.85
C LEU A 13 9.49 0.33 18.86
N GLU A 14 9.11 0.51 20.13
CA GLU A 14 9.34 -0.48 21.17
C GLU A 14 8.59 -1.79 20.89
N TYR A 15 7.31 -1.68 20.53
CA TYR A 15 6.46 -2.82 20.20
C TYR A 15 7.01 -3.65 19.05
N TRP A 16 7.35 -3.02 17.93
CA TRP A 16 7.77 -3.77 16.76
C TRP A 16 9.16 -4.40 16.93
N ARG A 17 10.07 -3.75 17.67
CA ARG A 17 11.35 -4.36 18.04
C ARG A 17 11.17 -5.58 18.93
N ALA A 18 10.33 -5.48 19.96
CA ALA A 18 10.00 -6.61 20.82
C ALA A 18 9.35 -7.75 20.02
N PHE A 19 8.39 -7.42 19.15
CA PHE A 19 7.72 -8.39 18.28
C PHE A 19 8.71 -9.11 17.36
N GLN A 20 9.56 -8.39 16.63
CA GLN A 20 10.52 -8.99 15.70
C GLN A 20 11.51 -9.91 16.41
N GLY A 21 12.02 -9.50 17.59
CA GLY A 21 12.90 -10.35 18.41
C GLY A 21 12.21 -11.64 18.85
N PHE A 22 11.02 -11.53 19.44
CA PHE A 22 10.25 -12.69 19.90
C PHE A 22 9.82 -13.61 18.76
N TYR A 23 9.47 -13.02 17.61
CA TYR A 23 9.13 -13.75 16.40
C TYR A 23 10.34 -14.51 15.84
N ALA A 24 11.52 -13.88 15.83
CA ALA A 24 12.78 -14.51 15.42
C ALA A 24 13.26 -15.61 16.37
N GLY A 25 12.72 -15.66 17.59
CA GLY A 25 12.93 -16.75 18.54
C GLY A 25 13.56 -16.35 19.85
N ASP A 26 13.67 -15.06 20.14
CA ASP A 26 14.07 -14.58 21.47
C ASP A 26 13.13 -15.18 22.55
N THR A 27 13.74 -15.64 23.63
CA THR A 27 13.07 -16.27 24.78
C THR A 27 13.30 -15.53 26.08
N ASP A 28 14.14 -14.50 26.11
CA ASP A 28 14.67 -13.93 27.36
C ASP A 28 13.68 -13.02 28.08
N GLY A 29 12.54 -12.71 27.44
CA GLY A 29 11.63 -11.70 27.96
C GLY A 29 11.86 -10.35 27.27
N TYR A 30 10.95 -9.41 27.49
CA TYR A 30 11.12 -8.02 27.11
C TYR A 30 10.58 -7.16 28.24
N ASP A 31 11.38 -6.26 28.80
CA ASP A 31 10.94 -5.35 29.87
C ASP A 31 11.23 -3.90 29.47
N GLY A 32 10.45 -3.40 28.52
CA GLY A 32 10.54 -2.03 28.03
C GLY A 32 9.65 -1.06 28.81
N ARG A 33 9.64 0.20 28.36
CA ARG A 33 8.83 1.26 28.97
C ARG A 33 7.34 1.01 28.75
N TYR A 34 6.98 0.47 27.60
CA TYR A 34 5.60 0.28 27.19
C TYR A 34 5.19 -1.19 27.02
N VAL A 35 6.11 -2.04 26.60
CA VAL A 35 5.89 -3.46 26.31
C VAL A 35 6.61 -4.29 27.36
N LYS A 36 5.88 -5.23 27.94
CA LYS A 36 6.39 -6.20 28.91
C LYS A 36 5.98 -7.60 28.47
N LEU A 37 6.95 -8.43 28.13
CA LEU A 37 6.78 -9.82 27.72
C LEU A 37 7.56 -10.70 28.70
N ALA A 38 6.88 -11.67 29.29
CA ALA A 38 7.55 -12.64 30.15
C ALA A 38 8.50 -13.54 29.32
N PRO A 39 9.61 -14.00 29.92
CA PRO A 39 10.48 -14.98 29.30
C PRO A 39 9.72 -16.25 28.91
N ARG A 40 10.08 -16.86 27.77
CA ARG A 40 9.48 -18.13 27.35
C ARG A 40 10.12 -19.26 28.13
N SER A 41 9.30 -20.04 28.85
CA SER A 41 9.80 -21.22 29.58
C SER A 41 10.41 -22.25 28.61
N PRO A 42 11.61 -22.80 28.89
CA PRO A 42 12.20 -23.88 28.11
C PRO A 42 11.29 -25.11 27.98
N ALA A 43 10.47 -25.37 29.01
CA ALA A 43 9.51 -26.49 29.00
C ALA A 43 8.35 -26.29 28.01
N ALA A 44 8.00 -25.04 27.69
CA ALA A 44 6.94 -24.73 26.72
C ALA A 44 7.45 -24.84 25.27
N ALA A 45 8.71 -24.51 25.02
CA ALA A 45 9.30 -24.49 23.67
C ALA A 45 9.33 -25.87 22.98
N GLY A 46 9.44 -26.95 23.76
CA GLY A 46 9.41 -28.34 23.25
C GLY A 46 8.10 -29.08 23.44
N HIS A 47 7.06 -28.44 23.99
CA HIS A 47 5.81 -29.12 24.33
C HIS A 47 4.94 -29.37 23.08
N PRO A 48 4.41 -30.59 22.84
CA PRO A 48 3.63 -30.91 21.64
C PRO A 48 2.32 -30.11 21.51
N LEU A 49 1.83 -29.49 22.59
CA LEU A 49 0.67 -28.57 22.60
C LEU A 49 1.06 -27.08 22.71
N GLY A 50 2.35 -26.77 22.85
CA GLY A 50 2.85 -25.41 23.13
C GLY A 50 4.07 -24.99 22.30
N GLY A 51 4.46 -25.79 21.31
CA GLY A 51 5.70 -25.65 20.56
C GLY A 51 5.73 -24.34 19.80
N TRP A 52 6.61 -23.44 20.23
CA TRP A 52 7.03 -22.34 19.37
C TRP A 52 7.81 -22.94 18.19
N HIS A 53 7.40 -22.58 16.98
CA HIS A 53 8.10 -22.98 15.76
C HIS A 53 8.87 -21.79 15.23
N ALA A 54 10.16 -21.99 14.95
CA ALA A 54 10.98 -20.97 14.33
C ALA A 54 10.36 -20.52 13.00
N PRO A 55 10.39 -19.22 12.69
CA PRO A 55 9.89 -18.75 11.41
C PRO A 55 10.71 -19.36 10.28
N ARG A 56 10.02 -19.72 9.20
CA ARG A 56 10.67 -20.25 8.00
C ARG A 56 11.43 -19.18 7.23
N GLN A 57 11.00 -17.92 7.34
CA GLN A 57 11.64 -16.76 6.71
C GLN A 57 12.67 -16.16 7.66
N ARG A 58 13.90 -15.93 7.16
CA ARG A 58 14.98 -15.20 7.84
C ARG A 58 15.30 -13.92 7.07
N PRO A 59 15.71 -12.81 7.73
CA PRO A 59 15.94 -12.68 9.17
C PRO A 59 14.65 -12.50 10.00
N GLY A 60 13.50 -12.32 9.37
CA GLY A 60 12.20 -12.15 10.03
C GLY A 60 11.09 -11.82 9.03
N ILE A 61 9.97 -11.26 9.51
CA ILE A 61 8.90 -10.73 8.65
C ILE A 61 9.27 -9.29 8.25
N PRO A 62 9.22 -8.94 6.94
CA PRO A 62 9.43 -7.59 6.50
C PRO A 62 8.31 -6.66 7.01
N LEU A 63 8.67 -5.51 7.54
CA LEU A 63 7.71 -4.51 8.01
C LEU A 63 7.43 -3.47 6.92
N TRP A 64 6.16 -3.39 6.55
CA TRP A 64 5.64 -2.46 5.56
C TRP A 64 4.80 -1.40 6.28
N GLY A 65 5.01 -0.13 5.97
CA GLY A 65 4.29 0.93 6.67
C GLY A 65 4.45 2.28 6.00
N ALA A 66 3.77 3.28 6.54
CA ALA A 66 3.79 4.64 6.03
C ALA A 66 3.94 5.65 7.16
N GLY A 67 4.51 6.81 6.85
CA GLY A 67 4.61 7.94 7.76
C GLY A 67 5.05 9.18 6.97
N THR A 68 4.22 10.21 6.93
CA THR A 68 4.43 11.37 6.04
C THR A 68 4.89 12.63 6.76
N SER A 69 4.61 12.76 8.06
CA SER A 69 5.11 13.87 8.87
C SER A 69 6.61 13.68 9.15
N GLY A 70 7.30 14.76 9.55
CA GLY A 70 8.71 14.69 9.96
C GLY A 70 8.98 13.60 11.02
N PRO A 71 8.24 13.59 12.15
CA PRO A 71 8.33 12.51 13.14
C PRO A 71 7.95 11.13 12.57
N GLY A 72 6.95 11.06 11.70
CA GLY A 72 6.52 9.83 11.06
C GLY A 72 7.60 9.22 10.15
N VAL A 73 8.34 10.04 9.40
CA VAL A 73 9.49 9.61 8.60
C VAL A 73 10.62 9.14 9.53
N ALA A 74 10.97 9.92 10.55
CA ALA A 74 12.02 9.56 11.51
C ALA A 74 11.75 8.23 12.24
N HIS A 75 10.49 7.95 12.56
CA HIS A 75 10.06 6.63 13.06
C HIS A 75 10.15 5.55 11.98
N SER A 76 9.63 5.83 10.78
CA SER A 76 9.55 4.86 9.67
C SER A 76 10.94 4.35 9.26
N VAL A 77 11.92 5.25 9.12
CA VAL A 77 13.27 4.87 8.67
C VAL A 77 14.01 4.00 9.68
N GLN A 78 13.62 4.00 10.96
CA GLN A 78 14.22 3.14 11.98
C GLN A 78 13.66 1.71 11.98
N LEU A 79 12.47 1.51 11.41
CA LEU A 79 11.69 0.29 11.60
C LEU A 79 11.39 -0.46 10.30
N LEU A 80 10.93 0.26 9.29
CA LEU A 80 10.34 -0.37 8.10
C LEU A 80 11.43 -0.98 7.23
N ASP A 81 11.07 -2.02 6.49
CA ASP A 81 11.85 -2.57 5.39
C ASP A 81 11.33 -2.04 4.06
N VAL A 82 10.01 -1.82 3.98
CA VAL A 82 9.33 -1.21 2.82
C VAL A 82 8.55 0.02 3.26
N TYR A 83 8.97 1.20 2.80
CA TYR A 83 8.26 2.45 3.02
C TYR A 83 7.17 2.64 1.96
N LEU A 84 5.94 2.84 2.41
CA LEU A 84 4.78 3.05 1.56
C LEU A 84 4.37 4.52 1.52
N SER A 85 3.96 4.97 0.34
CA SER A 85 3.28 6.25 0.14
C SER A 85 2.08 6.07 -0.77
N PHE A 86 1.03 6.89 -0.55
CA PHE A 86 0.06 7.12 -1.63
C PHE A 86 0.80 7.63 -2.87
N ALA A 87 0.31 7.21 -4.03
CA ALA A 87 0.89 7.61 -5.29
C ALA A 87 0.64 9.09 -5.57
N ASP A 88 1.66 9.70 -6.14
CA ASP A 88 1.64 10.99 -6.82
C ASP A 88 2.13 10.74 -8.25
N THR A 89 2.31 11.76 -9.07
CA THR A 89 3.06 11.66 -10.34
C THR A 89 4.43 10.99 -10.11
N PRO A 90 4.93 10.20 -11.08
CA PRO A 90 6.22 9.51 -10.95
C PRO A 90 7.38 10.38 -10.43
N PRO A 91 7.66 11.58 -10.98
CA PRO A 91 8.78 12.40 -10.49
C PRO A 91 8.60 12.88 -9.04
N LYS A 92 7.37 13.28 -8.65
CA LYS A 92 7.09 13.75 -7.28
C LYS A 92 7.21 12.62 -6.26
N LEU A 93 6.70 11.43 -6.61
CA LEU A 93 6.82 10.25 -5.75
C LEU A 93 8.30 9.84 -5.59
N GLY A 94 9.06 9.84 -6.70
CA GLY A 94 10.50 9.57 -6.67
C GLY A 94 11.28 10.57 -5.82
N GLU A 95 10.95 11.86 -5.90
CA GLU A 95 11.57 12.88 -5.04
C GLU A 95 11.31 12.60 -3.55
N LYS A 96 10.08 12.23 -3.20
CA LYS A 96 9.72 11.85 -1.84
C LYS A 96 10.52 10.63 -1.37
N PHE A 97 10.63 9.59 -2.18
CA PHE A 97 11.40 8.39 -1.83
C PHE A 97 12.89 8.71 -1.67
N ARG A 98 13.49 9.52 -2.53
CA ARG A 98 14.88 9.98 -2.36
C ARG A 98 15.10 10.72 -1.04
N LYS A 99 14.16 11.57 -0.61
CA LYS A 99 14.23 12.25 0.70
C LYS A 99 14.20 11.26 1.86
N VAL A 100 13.28 10.29 1.83
CA VAL A 100 13.17 9.26 2.88
C VAL A 100 14.40 8.35 2.89
N ALA A 101 14.92 7.96 1.71
CA ALA A 101 16.15 7.19 1.57
C ALA A 101 17.35 7.92 2.19
N ALA A 102 17.46 9.24 1.98
CA ALA A 102 18.51 10.05 2.59
C ALA A 102 18.42 10.07 4.12
N GLU A 103 17.21 10.10 4.70
CA GLU A 103 17.04 10.00 6.16
C GLU A 103 17.41 8.60 6.69
N ALA A 104 17.09 7.53 5.97
CA ALA A 104 17.49 6.17 6.34
C ALA A 104 19.02 5.98 6.27
N ALA A 105 19.66 6.55 5.25
CA ALA A 105 21.11 6.47 5.07
C ALA A 105 21.89 7.12 6.23
N LYS A 106 21.36 8.17 6.87
CA LYS A 106 21.97 8.80 8.06
C LYS A 106 22.14 7.83 9.23
N ILE A 107 21.32 6.79 9.30
CA ILE A 107 21.38 5.75 10.33
C ILE A 107 21.88 4.40 9.79
N GLY A 108 22.47 4.39 8.59
CA GLY A 108 23.05 3.20 7.97
C GLY A 108 22.03 2.14 7.53
N ARG A 109 20.78 2.54 7.24
CA ARG A 109 19.75 1.64 6.70
C ARG A 109 19.43 1.97 5.26
N GLU A 110 19.12 0.93 4.50
CA GLU A 110 18.52 1.02 3.18
C GLU A 110 17.08 0.51 3.25
N LEU A 111 16.20 1.11 2.45
CA LEU A 111 14.77 0.81 2.41
C LEU A 111 14.37 0.47 0.98
N SER A 112 13.37 -0.41 0.83
CA SER A 112 12.59 -0.52 -0.40
C SER A 112 11.39 0.42 -0.33
N PHE A 113 10.82 0.75 -1.49
CA PHE A 113 9.73 1.72 -1.57
C PHE A 113 8.55 1.15 -2.34
N GLY A 114 7.35 1.35 -1.81
CA GLY A 114 6.13 0.90 -2.45
C GLY A 114 5.08 2.00 -2.54
N THR A 115 4.17 1.83 -3.48
CA THR A 115 3.06 2.75 -3.66
C THR A 115 1.72 2.03 -3.77
N ARG A 116 0.66 2.78 -3.47
CA ARG A 116 -0.72 2.33 -3.65
C ARG A 116 -1.37 3.13 -4.76
N LEU A 117 -1.88 2.42 -5.76
CA LEU A 117 -2.57 2.96 -6.92
C LEU A 117 -3.87 2.21 -7.14
N GLN A 118 -4.86 2.91 -7.66
CA GLN A 118 -5.97 2.27 -8.34
C GLN A 118 -5.58 2.04 -9.81
N ILE A 119 -6.27 1.14 -10.51
CA ILE A 119 -5.92 0.78 -11.88
C ILE A 119 -7.15 0.56 -12.75
N ILE A 120 -7.13 1.12 -13.96
CA ILE A 120 -8.10 0.93 -15.04
C ILE A 120 -7.30 0.62 -16.31
N VAL A 121 -7.07 -0.66 -16.56
CA VAL A 121 -6.43 -1.15 -17.78
C VAL A 121 -7.51 -1.65 -18.73
N ARG A 122 -7.50 -1.19 -19.97
CA ARG A 122 -8.32 -1.75 -21.05
C ARG A 122 -7.45 -2.08 -22.26
N GLU A 123 -8.08 -2.65 -23.27
CA GLU A 123 -7.48 -3.02 -24.54
C GLU A 123 -7.01 -1.77 -25.29
N THR A 124 -7.81 -0.69 -25.24
CA THR A 124 -7.49 0.62 -25.81
C THR A 124 -7.50 1.74 -24.77
N GLU A 125 -6.88 2.87 -25.12
CA GLU A 125 -6.91 4.07 -24.27
C GLU A 125 -8.34 4.61 -24.15
N GLU A 126 -9.08 4.66 -25.26
CA GLU A 126 -10.43 5.19 -25.33
C GLU A 126 -11.38 4.43 -24.40
N GLU A 127 -11.26 3.10 -24.35
CA GLU A 127 -12.06 2.26 -23.47
C GLU A 127 -11.72 2.50 -21.99
N ALA A 128 -10.44 2.68 -21.66
CA ALA A 128 -10.01 2.96 -20.30
C ALA A 128 -10.57 4.30 -19.81
N TRP A 129 -10.48 5.35 -20.62
CA TRP A 129 -10.99 6.66 -20.26
C TRP A 129 -12.51 6.75 -20.29
N ALA A 130 -13.19 6.02 -21.18
CA ALA A 130 -14.64 5.86 -21.12
C ALA A 130 -15.06 5.18 -19.80
N HIS A 131 -14.28 4.21 -19.32
CA HIS A 131 -14.54 3.58 -18.03
C HIS A 131 -14.30 4.54 -16.85
N ALA A 132 -13.21 5.33 -16.87
CA ALA A 132 -12.95 6.36 -15.86
C ALA A 132 -14.09 7.40 -15.80
N GLU A 133 -14.55 7.87 -16.95
CA GLU A 133 -15.71 8.77 -17.08
C GLU A 133 -16.98 8.15 -16.49
N LYS A 134 -17.24 6.86 -16.77
CA LYS A 134 -18.39 6.14 -16.19
C LYS A 134 -18.31 6.04 -14.66
N LEU A 135 -17.11 5.82 -14.10
CA LEU A 135 -16.92 5.79 -12.64
C LEU A 135 -17.15 7.18 -12.03
N LEU A 136 -16.67 8.23 -12.70
CA LEU A 136 -16.88 9.61 -12.26
C LEU A 136 -18.37 9.98 -12.27
N GLN A 137 -19.10 9.63 -13.32
CA GLN A 137 -20.54 9.90 -13.44
C GLN A 137 -21.40 9.16 -12.41
N ARG A 138 -20.90 8.06 -11.83
CA ARG A 138 -21.55 7.36 -10.71
C ARG A 138 -21.34 8.05 -9.36
N THR A 139 -20.41 9.01 -9.30
CA THR A 139 -20.17 9.81 -8.10
C THR A 139 -21.15 10.97 -8.08
N SER A 140 -21.82 11.20 -6.95
CA SER A 140 -22.71 12.35 -6.83
C SER A 140 -21.92 13.63 -6.63
N LEU A 141 -22.45 14.77 -7.08
CA LEU A 141 -21.86 16.08 -6.79
C LEU A 141 -21.72 16.31 -5.27
N GLN A 142 -22.69 15.86 -4.48
CA GLN A 142 -22.66 15.95 -3.02
C GLN A 142 -21.47 15.18 -2.43
N THR A 143 -21.20 13.98 -2.92
CA THR A 143 -20.03 13.19 -2.53
C THR A 143 -18.72 13.89 -2.89
N ALA A 144 -18.66 14.51 -4.07
CA ALA A 144 -17.49 15.28 -4.49
C ALA A 144 -17.26 16.49 -3.58
N ARG A 145 -18.30 17.30 -3.31
CA ARG A 145 -18.24 18.46 -2.39
C ARG A 145 -17.78 18.05 -1.00
N ALA A 146 -18.42 17.05 -0.41
CA ALA A 146 -18.07 16.55 0.91
C ALA A 146 -16.62 15.99 0.97
N SER A 147 -16.13 15.41 -0.11
CA SER A 147 -14.73 14.94 -0.18
C SER A 147 -13.74 16.09 -0.23
N ILE A 148 -14.04 17.14 -1.00
CA ILE A 148 -13.20 18.35 -1.07
C ILE A 148 -13.15 19.03 0.29
N GLU A 149 -14.30 19.26 0.93
CA GLU A 149 -14.40 19.94 2.23
C GLU A 149 -13.57 19.26 3.32
N ARG A 150 -13.45 17.93 3.30
CA ARG A 150 -12.59 17.17 4.23
C ARG A 150 -11.10 17.34 3.99
N GLN A 151 -10.71 17.75 2.78
CA GLN A 151 -9.32 17.94 2.38
C GLN A 151 -8.86 19.40 2.52
N LEU A 152 -9.80 20.33 2.76
CA LEU A 152 -9.49 21.74 2.91
C LEU A 152 -8.72 22.02 4.22
N PRO A 153 -7.88 23.06 4.23
CA PRO A 153 -7.26 23.55 5.46
C PRO A 153 -8.31 23.91 6.53
N PRO A 154 -7.97 23.79 7.83
CA PRO A 154 -8.87 24.19 8.90
C PRO A 154 -9.33 25.65 8.74
N GLY A 155 -10.65 25.86 8.75
CA GLY A 155 -11.26 27.20 8.63
C GLY A 155 -11.56 27.63 7.19
N GLU A 156 -11.15 26.87 6.19
CA GLU A 156 -11.54 27.12 4.81
C GLU A 156 -12.82 26.38 4.41
N THR A 157 -13.59 26.97 3.50
CA THR A 157 -14.76 26.34 2.90
C THR A 157 -14.56 26.17 1.40
N LEU A 158 -15.36 25.31 0.79
CA LEU A 158 -15.33 25.12 -0.65
C LEU A 158 -15.59 26.43 -1.40
N ASP A 159 -16.33 27.39 -0.85
CA ASP A 159 -16.62 28.67 -1.51
C ASP A 159 -15.47 29.69 -1.37
N SER A 160 -14.67 29.62 -0.30
CA SER A 160 -13.54 30.53 -0.07
C SER A 160 -12.20 30.01 -0.60
N PHE A 161 -12.06 28.69 -0.79
CA PHE A 161 -10.80 28.06 -1.19
C PHE A 161 -10.22 28.63 -2.50
N HIS A 162 -8.91 28.76 -2.59
CA HIS A 162 -8.24 29.12 -3.84
C HIS A 162 -7.01 28.24 -3.99
N SER A 163 -6.80 27.67 -5.19
CA SER A 163 -5.58 26.96 -5.53
C SER A 163 -4.74 27.76 -6.53
N ASP A 164 -3.44 27.82 -6.28
CA ASP A 164 -2.49 28.40 -7.26
C ASP A 164 -2.26 27.48 -8.46
N ASP A 165 -2.68 26.20 -8.37
CA ASP A 165 -2.69 25.27 -9.49
C ASP A 165 -3.92 25.52 -10.39
N PRO A 166 -3.72 25.95 -11.65
CA PRO A 166 -4.84 26.28 -12.54
C PRO A 166 -5.77 25.10 -12.83
N GLN A 167 -5.27 23.86 -12.82
CA GLN A 167 -6.10 22.68 -13.04
C GLN A 167 -6.98 22.42 -11.82
N ILE A 168 -6.41 22.44 -10.62
CA ILE A 168 -7.18 22.26 -9.37
C ILE A 168 -8.22 23.37 -9.26
N GLN A 169 -7.83 24.62 -9.52
CA GLN A 169 -8.74 25.77 -9.45
C GLN A 169 -9.93 25.61 -10.42
N ARG A 170 -9.68 25.25 -11.68
CA ARG A 170 -10.76 24.95 -12.65
C ARG A 170 -11.70 23.83 -12.19
N ASN A 171 -11.15 22.79 -11.57
CA ASN A 171 -11.92 21.65 -11.06
C ASN A 171 -12.79 22.04 -9.86
N VAL A 172 -12.26 22.85 -8.95
CA VAL A 172 -13.02 23.41 -7.82
C VAL A 172 -14.15 24.31 -8.33
N GLU A 173 -13.87 25.17 -9.31
CA GLU A 173 -14.88 26.05 -9.93
C GLU A 173 -16.00 25.27 -10.62
N ALA A 174 -15.68 24.15 -11.29
CA ALA A 174 -16.69 23.26 -11.85
C ALA A 174 -17.64 22.75 -10.76
N ILE A 175 -17.10 22.29 -9.63
CA ILE A 175 -17.88 21.79 -8.50
C ILE A 175 -18.73 22.90 -7.85
N ARG A 176 -18.18 24.13 -7.74
CA ARG A 176 -18.93 25.31 -7.30
C ARG A 176 -20.11 25.62 -8.22
N ALA A 177 -19.89 25.52 -9.54
CA ALA A 177 -20.91 25.71 -10.56
C ALA A 177 -21.93 24.55 -10.66
N GLY A 178 -21.88 23.57 -9.76
CA GLY A 178 -22.88 22.51 -9.69
C GLY A 178 -22.66 21.35 -10.67
N ARG A 179 -21.45 21.20 -11.23
CA ARG A 179 -21.12 20.15 -12.20
C ARG A 179 -19.84 19.41 -11.81
N LEU A 180 -19.74 18.14 -12.19
CA LEU A 180 -18.48 17.41 -12.10
C LEU A 180 -17.56 17.82 -13.26
N PRO A 181 -16.23 17.88 -13.05
CA PRO A 181 -15.25 17.87 -14.15
C PRO A 181 -15.40 16.61 -15.01
N LYS A 182 -14.85 16.59 -16.22
CA LYS A 182 -14.70 15.35 -17.00
C LYS A 182 -13.52 14.55 -16.47
N ALA A 183 -13.47 13.25 -16.73
CA ALA A 183 -12.36 12.40 -16.29
C ALA A 183 -11.00 12.94 -16.77
N ARG A 184 -10.90 13.37 -18.03
CA ARG A 184 -9.66 13.95 -18.59
C ARG A 184 -9.24 15.27 -17.93
N ASP A 185 -10.17 16.05 -17.36
CA ASP A 185 -9.83 17.29 -16.65
C ASP A 185 -9.11 17.02 -15.32
N LEU A 186 -9.15 15.77 -14.86
CA LEU A 186 -8.55 15.28 -13.61
C LEU A 186 -7.29 14.42 -13.87
N GLU A 187 -6.81 14.37 -15.11
CA GLU A 187 -5.52 13.77 -15.46
C GLU A 187 -4.39 14.73 -15.09
N ILE A 188 -3.57 14.37 -14.11
CA ILE A 188 -2.52 15.24 -13.54
C ILE A 188 -1.12 14.94 -14.10
N TYR A 189 -0.99 13.81 -14.79
CA TYR A 189 0.18 13.33 -15.48
C TYR A 189 -0.29 12.29 -16.51
N PRO A 190 0.40 12.05 -17.64
CA PRO A 190 -0.02 11.05 -18.61
C PRO A 190 -0.45 9.74 -17.95
N ASN A 191 -1.70 9.32 -18.17
CA ASN A 191 -2.31 8.11 -17.62
C ASN A 191 -2.40 8.07 -16.08
N VAL A 192 -2.19 9.18 -15.37
CA VAL A 192 -2.38 9.30 -13.92
C VAL A 192 -3.57 10.21 -13.64
N TRP A 193 -4.61 9.62 -13.07
CA TRP A 193 -5.91 10.26 -12.92
C TRP A 193 -6.32 10.39 -11.46
N LEU A 194 -6.89 11.53 -11.08
CA LEU A 194 -7.52 11.75 -9.78
C LEU A 194 -9.00 11.37 -9.85
N GLY A 195 -9.31 10.14 -9.44
CA GLY A 195 -10.65 9.56 -9.51
C GLY A 195 -11.36 9.43 -8.16
N PRO A 196 -12.66 9.10 -8.16
CA PRO A 196 -13.37 8.73 -6.96
C PRO A 196 -12.87 7.38 -6.43
N SER A 197 -12.88 7.18 -5.11
CA SER A 197 -12.52 5.91 -4.47
C SER A 197 -13.46 5.60 -3.30
N LEU A 198 -13.38 4.38 -2.76
CA LEU A 198 -14.13 4.01 -1.54
C LEU A 198 -13.82 4.92 -0.34
N PHE A 199 -12.67 5.57 -0.32
CA PHE A 199 -12.22 6.42 0.80
C PHE A 199 -12.41 7.91 0.52
N GLY A 200 -13.06 8.27 -0.58
CA GLY A 200 -13.36 9.65 -0.96
C GLY A 200 -12.91 9.97 -2.38
N PHE A 201 -13.11 11.23 -2.77
CA PHE A 201 -12.74 11.76 -4.07
C PHE A 201 -11.68 12.87 -3.93
N ASN A 202 -10.47 12.60 -4.41
CA ASN A 202 -9.29 13.43 -4.18
C ASN A 202 -9.04 14.44 -5.30
N ILE A 203 -10.01 15.34 -5.56
CA ILE A 203 -9.89 16.36 -6.61
C ILE A 203 -8.75 17.36 -6.32
N LEU A 204 -8.44 17.62 -5.04
CA LEU A 204 -7.43 18.61 -4.64
C LEU A 204 -5.99 18.09 -4.74
N GLY A 205 -5.79 16.79 -4.98
CA GLY A 205 -4.45 16.24 -5.13
C GLY A 205 -4.39 14.72 -4.91
N PRO A 206 -3.23 14.10 -5.18
CA PRO A 206 -3.07 12.65 -5.13
C PRO A 206 -3.26 12.06 -3.73
N ALA A 207 -4.00 10.96 -3.63
CA ALA A 207 -4.17 10.17 -2.40
C ALA A 207 -4.72 8.77 -2.71
N ALA A 208 -5.71 8.28 -1.95
CA ALA A 208 -6.30 6.94 -2.13
C ALA A 208 -7.04 6.75 -3.48
N GLY A 209 -7.43 7.86 -4.13
CA GLY A 209 -8.08 7.91 -5.44
C GLY A 209 -7.15 8.22 -6.61
N THR A 210 -5.83 8.01 -6.49
CA THR A 210 -4.91 8.11 -7.63
C THR A 210 -4.96 6.82 -8.47
N TYR A 211 -5.23 6.94 -9.76
CA TYR A 211 -5.39 5.83 -10.71
C TYR A 211 -4.31 5.84 -11.79
N LEU A 212 -3.91 4.65 -12.24
CA LEU A 212 -3.37 4.43 -13.58
C LEU A 212 -4.51 4.13 -14.55
N VAL A 213 -4.63 4.87 -15.65
CA VAL A 213 -5.72 4.75 -16.64
C VAL A 213 -5.17 4.72 -18.06
N GLY A 214 -5.40 3.64 -18.80
CA GLY A 214 -5.02 3.57 -20.21
C GLY A 214 -5.07 2.17 -20.79
N SER A 215 -4.52 2.04 -22.00
CA SER A 215 -4.24 0.73 -22.58
C SER A 215 -3.19 -0.03 -21.74
N ALA A 216 -3.16 -1.36 -21.84
CA ALA A 216 -2.17 -2.17 -21.12
C ALA A 216 -0.72 -1.72 -21.35
N ARG A 217 -0.38 -1.30 -22.58
CA ARG A 217 0.96 -0.79 -22.92
C ARG A 217 1.29 0.52 -22.22
N GLN A 218 0.37 1.48 -22.22
CA GLN A 218 0.56 2.77 -21.55
C GLN A 218 0.68 2.59 -20.03
N VAL A 219 -0.15 1.72 -19.46
CA VAL A 219 -0.08 1.42 -18.03
C VAL A 219 1.22 0.72 -17.67
N ALA A 220 1.69 -0.23 -18.48
CA ALA A 220 3.01 -0.84 -18.29
C ALA A 220 4.14 0.19 -18.37
N GLU A 221 4.06 1.13 -19.32
CA GLU A 221 5.02 2.23 -19.45
C GLU A 221 5.06 3.11 -18.19
N ARG A 222 3.89 3.44 -17.63
CA ARG A 222 3.80 4.21 -16.37
C ARG A 222 4.35 3.44 -15.17
N ILE A 223 4.09 2.14 -15.07
CA ILE A 223 4.67 1.30 -14.01
C ILE A 223 6.20 1.32 -14.09
N ARG A 224 6.77 1.16 -15.29
CA ARG A 224 8.23 1.23 -15.48
C ARG A 224 8.81 2.59 -15.10
N GLU A 225 8.13 3.69 -15.40
CA GLU A 225 8.59 5.00 -14.95
C GLU A 225 8.55 5.15 -13.41
N TYR A 226 7.53 4.58 -12.74
CA TYR A 226 7.54 4.54 -11.28
C TYR A 226 8.70 3.69 -10.73
N GLU A 227 9.05 2.59 -11.41
CA GLU A 227 10.20 1.72 -11.08
C GLU A 227 11.52 2.48 -11.26
N GLU A 228 11.70 3.20 -12.37
CA GLU A 228 12.86 4.06 -12.62
C GLU A 228 13.01 5.17 -11.56
N GLN A 229 11.90 5.61 -10.96
CA GLN A 229 11.89 6.56 -9.86
C GLN A 229 12.10 5.92 -8.48
N GLY A 230 12.34 4.60 -8.42
CA GLY A 230 12.69 3.85 -7.22
C GLY A 230 11.52 3.12 -6.55
N THR A 231 10.37 3.01 -7.20
CA THR A 231 9.23 2.22 -6.68
C THR A 231 9.44 0.74 -6.98
N SER A 232 9.53 -0.10 -5.96
CA SER A 232 9.75 -1.55 -6.12
C SER A 232 8.53 -2.41 -5.79
N ALA A 233 7.47 -1.81 -5.25
CA ALA A 233 6.24 -2.53 -4.89
C ALA A 233 4.98 -1.74 -5.24
N PHE A 234 4.03 -2.40 -5.91
CA PHE A 234 2.76 -1.79 -6.34
C PHE A 234 1.58 -2.49 -5.67
N ILE A 235 0.88 -1.78 -4.79
CA ILE A 235 -0.37 -2.23 -4.18
C ILE A 235 -1.52 -1.70 -5.05
N LEU A 236 -2.00 -2.55 -5.96
CA LEU A 236 -3.02 -2.18 -6.94
C LEU A 236 -4.43 -2.48 -6.45
N SER A 237 -5.42 -1.73 -6.93
CA SER A 237 -6.84 -1.98 -6.68
C SER A 237 -7.68 -1.53 -7.87
N GLY A 238 -8.72 -2.28 -8.20
CA GLY A 238 -9.69 -1.95 -9.26
C GLY A 238 -11.09 -2.33 -8.79
N PHE A 239 -12.13 -1.82 -9.45
CA PHE A 239 -13.52 -2.06 -9.05
C PHE A 239 -14.39 -2.50 -10.23
N PRO A 240 -15.07 -3.66 -10.14
CA PRO A 240 -15.04 -4.66 -9.05
C PRO A 240 -13.68 -5.40 -8.93
N LEU A 241 -13.29 -5.78 -7.69
CA LEU A 241 -11.93 -6.27 -7.42
C LEU A 241 -11.57 -7.55 -8.18
N ILE A 242 -12.49 -8.53 -8.22
CA ILE A 242 -12.22 -9.84 -8.84
C ILE A 242 -12.04 -9.68 -10.36
N ASP A 243 -12.98 -9.01 -11.01
CA ASP A 243 -12.96 -8.82 -12.47
C ASP A 243 -11.74 -7.99 -12.90
N GLU A 244 -11.42 -6.92 -12.17
CA GLU A 244 -10.25 -6.10 -12.50
C GLU A 244 -8.92 -6.83 -12.18
N ALA A 245 -8.88 -7.73 -11.19
CA ALA A 245 -7.71 -8.57 -10.95
C ALA A 245 -7.45 -9.52 -12.13
N HIS A 246 -8.48 -10.18 -12.66
CA HIS A 246 -8.36 -10.98 -13.88
C HIS A 246 -7.90 -10.15 -15.06
N ARG A 247 -8.52 -8.99 -15.28
CA ARG A 247 -8.15 -8.10 -16.39
C ARG A 247 -6.71 -7.62 -16.34
N VAL A 248 -6.23 -7.26 -15.15
CA VAL A 248 -4.81 -6.88 -14.94
C VAL A 248 -3.90 -8.07 -15.22
N ALA A 249 -4.24 -9.27 -14.74
CA ALA A 249 -3.47 -10.47 -15.00
C ALA A 249 -3.41 -10.81 -16.50
N ASP A 250 -4.52 -10.70 -17.23
CA ASP A 250 -4.60 -11.08 -18.64
C ASP A 250 -3.97 -10.03 -19.57
N LEU A 251 -4.18 -8.74 -19.30
CA LEU A 251 -3.75 -7.66 -20.20
C LEU A 251 -2.38 -7.09 -19.84
N LEU A 252 -2.10 -6.89 -18.54
CA LEU A 252 -0.95 -6.11 -18.10
C LEU A 252 0.26 -6.97 -17.72
N PHE A 253 0.06 -8.06 -16.98
CA PHE A 253 1.18 -8.90 -16.52
C PHE A 253 2.08 -9.42 -17.64
N PRO A 254 1.57 -9.80 -18.84
CA PRO A 254 2.42 -10.21 -19.96
C PRO A 254 3.39 -9.12 -20.47
N LEU A 255 3.18 -7.87 -20.07
CA LEU A 255 4.01 -6.73 -20.46
C LEU A 255 5.01 -6.32 -19.36
N LEU A 256 4.93 -6.92 -18.18
CA LEU A 256 5.78 -6.59 -17.04
C LEU A 256 6.80 -7.70 -16.82
N ASP A 257 7.98 -7.34 -16.34
CA ASP A 257 8.99 -8.30 -15.90
C ASP A 257 8.69 -8.72 -14.46
N LEU A 258 7.67 -9.58 -14.31
CA LEU A 258 7.25 -10.08 -13.00
C LEU A 258 8.04 -11.34 -12.68
N ASP A 259 8.63 -11.39 -11.48
CA ASP A 259 9.07 -12.65 -10.92
C ASP A 259 7.83 -13.52 -10.68
N HIS A 260 7.61 -14.50 -11.56
CA HIS A 260 6.60 -15.53 -11.41
C HIS A 260 6.99 -16.58 -10.34
N GLY A 261 7.90 -16.23 -9.42
CA GLY A 261 8.59 -17.03 -8.40
C GLY A 261 7.74 -17.77 -7.38
N PHE A 262 6.50 -18.11 -7.73
CA PHE A 262 5.68 -19.08 -7.05
C PHE A 262 5.06 -20.04 -8.06
N GLU A 263 5.58 -21.28 -8.14
CA GLU A 263 4.74 -22.39 -8.60
C GLU A 263 3.57 -22.48 -7.62
N VAL A 264 2.34 -22.20 -8.09
CA VAL A 264 1.13 -22.40 -7.29
C VAL A 264 1.10 -23.87 -6.84
N PRO A 265 1.22 -24.17 -5.54
CA PRO A 265 1.18 -25.54 -5.08
C PRO A 265 -0.15 -26.13 -5.49
N ARG A 266 -0.13 -27.24 -6.25
CA ARG A 266 -1.34 -28.01 -6.49
C ARG A 266 -1.82 -28.51 -5.13
N LEU A 267 -2.87 -27.88 -4.60
CA LEU A 267 -3.62 -28.35 -3.43
C LEU A 267 -4.23 -29.71 -3.80
N GLY A 268 -3.48 -30.79 -3.61
CA GLY A 268 -3.97 -32.12 -3.98
C GLY A 268 -2.95 -33.28 -4.05
N ALA A 269 -1.73 -33.16 -3.53
CA ALA A 269 -0.77 -34.27 -3.61
C ALA A 269 0.08 -34.46 -2.35
N THR A 270 -0.54 -34.55 -1.17
CA THR A 270 0.04 -35.33 -0.04
C THR A 270 -1.05 -35.66 0.98
N LEU A 271 -1.82 -36.71 0.70
CA LEU A 271 -2.61 -37.43 1.70
C LEU A 271 -2.63 -38.92 1.35
N ALA A 272 -1.46 -39.52 1.12
CA ALA A 272 -1.33 -40.97 1.04
C ALA A 272 0.13 -41.43 1.24
N ALA A 273 0.61 -41.37 2.48
CA ALA A 273 1.62 -42.30 2.96
C ALA A 273 1.36 -42.58 4.44
N ARG A 274 0.21 -43.20 4.74
CA ARG A 274 0.08 -43.97 5.98
C ARG A 274 0.98 -45.18 5.82
N GLN A 275 2.03 -45.27 6.65
CA GLN A 275 2.79 -46.50 6.83
C GLN A 275 1.82 -47.64 7.20
N PRO A 276 1.96 -48.85 6.64
CA PRO A 276 1.18 -49.98 7.08
C PRO A 276 1.57 -50.34 8.52
N ALA A 277 0.56 -50.53 9.35
CA ALA A 277 0.71 -51.01 10.72
C ALA A 277 1.47 -52.34 10.71
N LYS A 278 2.51 -52.45 11.54
CA LYS A 278 3.14 -53.74 11.84
C LYS A 278 2.10 -54.62 12.53
N ALA A 279 1.70 -55.70 11.87
CA ALA A 279 0.99 -56.80 12.49
C ALA A 279 1.94 -57.47 13.48
N THR A 280 1.57 -57.43 14.76
CA THR A 280 2.16 -58.24 15.81
C THR A 280 1.58 -59.64 15.66
N GLU A 281 2.37 -60.57 15.12
CA GLU A 281 2.02 -61.99 15.12
C GLU A 281 2.60 -62.63 16.39
N GLN A 282 1.71 -63.22 17.18
CA GLN A 282 2.03 -64.00 18.37
C GLN A 282 2.68 -65.33 17.96
N ALA A 283 3.75 -65.71 18.65
CA ALA A 283 4.13 -67.08 18.91
C ALA A 283 4.74 -67.16 20.31
#